data_AF-W7DXV1-F1
#
_entry.id   AF-W7DXV1-F1
#
_cell.length_a   1.000
_cell.length_b   1.000
_cell.length_c   1.000
_cell.angle_alpha   90.00
_cell.angle_beta   90.00
_cell.angle_gamma   90.00
#
_symmetry.space_group_name_H-M   'P 1'
#
loop_
_entity.id
_entity.type
_entity.pdbx_description
1 polymer ?
#
loop_
_entity_poly.entity_id
_entity_poly.type
_entity_poly.pdbx_seq_one_letter_code
_entity_poly.pdbx_strand_id
1 'polypeptide(L)'
;MKNYTEIEITIQKLLPLLEKYNDGRINYQIKELKFLKELLRSDAKENEKNSELRQASKSLFPPQGGLTDFYVWKEDGSERIALNKPIDELTNLLWNLIRDE
;
A
#
# COMPACT_ATOMS: atom_id res chain seq x y z
N MET A 1 -17.33 3.39 8.99
CA MET A 1 -16.33 4.50 8.94
C MET A 1 -14.95 3.88 8.80
N LYS A 2 -14.12 4.38 7.89
CA LYS A 2 -12.75 3.86 7.71
C LYS A 2 -11.87 4.30 8.88
N ASN A 3 -10.98 3.43 9.35
CA ASN A 3 -10.02 3.76 10.40
C ASN A 3 -8.78 4.43 9.80
N TYR A 4 -8.81 5.77 9.68
CA TYR A 4 -7.73 6.52 9.04
C TYR A 4 -6.37 6.37 9.73
N THR A 5 -6.37 6.27 11.06
CA THR A 5 -5.14 6.05 11.83
C THR A 5 -4.51 4.71 11.48
N GLU A 6 -5.32 3.65 11.37
CA GLU A 6 -4.83 2.32 11.02
C GLU A 6 -4.34 2.24 9.57
N ILE A 7 -5.02 2.89 8.64
CA ILE A 7 -4.57 3.03 7.24
C ILE A 7 -3.22 3.74 7.20
N GLU A 8 -3.08 4.88 7.89
CA GLU A 8 -1.86 5.68 7.91
C GLU A 8 -0.68 4.91 8.51
N ILE A 9 -0.88 4.21 9.63
CA ILE A 9 0.13 3.33 10.24
C ILE A 9 0.53 2.19 9.28
N THR A 10 -0.45 1.59 8.59
CA THR A 10 -0.18 0.51 7.62
C THR A 10 0.67 1.02 6.47
N ILE A 11 0.33 2.18 5.90
CA ILE A 11 1.10 2.84 4.85
C ILE A 11 2.51 3.18 5.34
N GLN A 12 2.65 3.70 6.56
CA GLN A 12 3.94 4.05 7.14
C GLN A 12 4.88 2.85 7.31
N LYS A 13 4.34 1.66 7.62
CA LYS A 13 5.10 0.41 7.72
C LYS A 13 5.43 -0.18 6.35
N LEU A 14 4.50 -0.07 5.39
CA LEU A 14 4.65 -0.65 4.05
C LEU A 14 5.64 0.14 3.17
N LEU A 15 5.58 1.47 3.21
CA LEU A 15 6.37 2.35 2.34
C LEU A 15 7.88 2.03 2.35
N PRO A 16 8.57 1.94 3.50
CA PRO A 16 10.00 1.65 3.53
C PRO A 16 10.38 0.29 2.93
N LEU A 17 9.50 -0.71 3.05
CA LEU A 17 9.72 -2.04 2.47
C LEU A 17 9.62 -1.98 0.94
N LEU A 18 8.60 -1.31 0.43
CA LEU A 18 8.43 -1.12 -1.02
C LEU A 18 9.58 -0.30 -1.60
N GLU A 19 9.94 0.83 -0.98
CA GLU A 19 11.04 1.68 -1.46
C GLU A 19 12.38 0.95 -1.49
N LYS A 20 12.67 0.11 -0.49
CA LYS A 20 13.92 -0.64 -0.39
C LYS A 20 14.09 -1.65 -1.54
N TYR A 21 13.01 -2.27 -2.00
CA TYR A 21 13.05 -3.35 -2.99
C TYR A 21 12.43 -2.97 -4.34
N ASN A 22 12.08 -1.71 -4.53
CA ASN A 22 11.53 -1.21 -5.78
C ASN A 22 12.57 -1.22 -6.90
N ASP A 23 12.20 -1.78 -8.04
CA ASP A 23 12.98 -1.80 -9.28
C ASP A 23 12.44 -0.84 -10.35
N GLY A 24 11.51 0.03 -9.95
CA GLY A 24 10.88 1.04 -10.81
C GLY A 24 9.48 0.67 -11.28
N ARG A 25 9.08 -0.61 -11.19
CA ARG A 25 7.76 -1.09 -11.64
C ARG A 25 6.59 -0.55 -10.81
N ILE A 26 6.84 -0.20 -9.55
CA ILE A 26 5.80 0.29 -8.62
C ILE A 26 5.97 1.77 -8.22
N ASN A 27 6.71 2.54 -9.02
CA ASN A 27 6.96 3.96 -8.73
C ASN A 27 5.68 4.78 -8.57
N TYR A 28 4.66 4.47 -9.37
CA TYR A 28 3.36 5.13 -9.27
C TYR A 28 2.68 4.82 -7.93
N GLN A 29 2.64 3.55 -7.53
CA GLN A 29 2.05 3.10 -6.27
C GLN A 29 2.77 3.70 -5.06
N ILE A 30 4.10 3.79 -5.09
CA ILE A 30 4.86 4.45 -4.02
C ILE A 30 4.50 5.94 -3.90
N LYS A 31 4.36 6.66 -5.03
CA LYS A 31 3.93 8.06 -5.02
C LYS A 31 2.52 8.21 -4.46
N GLU A 32 1.62 7.33 -4.84
CA GLU A 32 0.24 7.33 -4.36
C GLU A 32 0.16 7.04 -2.85
N LEU A 33 0.89 6.05 -2.35
CA LEU A 33 0.99 5.79 -0.91
C LEU A 33 1.53 6.99 -0.12
N LYS A 34 2.52 7.70 -0.66
CA LYS A 34 3.02 8.94 -0.04
C LYS A 34 1.94 10.02 0.01
N PHE A 35 1.22 10.23 -1.09
CA PHE A 35 0.11 11.16 -1.15
C PHE A 35 -0.97 10.82 -0.12
N LEU A 36 -1.43 9.57 -0.07
CA LEU A 36 -2.45 9.13 0.90
C LEU A 36 -2.01 9.34 2.34
N LYS A 37 -0.74 9.06 2.67
CA LYS A 37 -0.21 9.29 4.02
C LYS A 37 -0.35 10.76 4.43
N GLU A 38 0.01 11.70 3.56
CA GLU A 38 -0.12 13.14 3.84
C GLU A 38 -1.60 13.56 3.88
N LEU A 39 -2.43 13.04 2.98
CA LEU A 39 -3.87 13.30 2.97
C LEU A 39 -4.53 12.86 4.28
N LEU A 40 -4.21 11.67 4.79
CA LEU A 40 -4.79 11.12 6.02
C LEU A 40 -4.47 11.99 7.25
N ARG A 41 -3.29 12.61 7.27
CA ARG A 41 -2.82 13.53 8.32
C ARG A 41 -3.36 14.95 8.20
N SER A 42 -3.86 15.33 7.02
CA SER A 42 -4.44 16.66 6.78
C SER A 42 -5.81 16.84 7.46
N ASP A 43 -6.29 18.09 7.45
CA ASP A 43 -7.64 18.50 7.86
C ASP A 43 -8.69 18.31 6.74
N ALA A 44 -8.33 17.61 5.66
CA ALA A 44 -9.26 17.26 4.58
C ALA A 44 -10.53 16.58 5.12
N LYS A 45 -11.66 16.85 4.46
CA LYS A 45 -12.96 16.33 4.88
C LYS A 45 -13.02 14.82 4.70
N GLU A 46 -13.86 14.17 5.50
CA GLU A 46 -14.04 12.70 5.46
C GLU A 46 -14.44 12.21 4.06
N ASN A 47 -15.31 12.95 3.36
CA ASN A 47 -15.75 12.61 2.01
C ASN A 47 -14.60 12.65 0.99
N GLU A 48 -13.70 13.63 1.10
CA GLU A 48 -12.50 13.75 0.26
C GLU A 48 -11.54 12.59 0.54
N LYS A 49 -11.21 12.35 1.82
CA LYS A 49 -10.36 11.20 2.22
C LYS A 49 -10.91 9.88 1.71
N ASN A 50 -12.22 9.65 1.85
CA ASN A 50 -12.86 8.43 1.37
C ASN A 50 -12.84 8.31 -0.16
N SER A 51 -13.04 9.41 -0.89
CA SER A 51 -12.97 9.42 -2.35
C SER A 51 -11.58 9.05 -2.85
N GLU A 52 -10.53 9.65 -2.28
CA GLU A 52 -9.15 9.37 -2.64
C GLU A 52 -8.74 7.93 -2.29
N LEU A 53 -9.12 7.43 -1.11
CA LEU A 53 -8.86 6.03 -0.73
C LEU A 53 -9.54 5.04 -1.69
N ARG A 54 -10.78 5.36 -2.10
CA ARG A 54 -11.52 4.56 -3.08
C ARG A 54 -10.82 4.56 -4.43
N GLN A 55 -10.37 5.72 -4.91
CA GLN A 55 -9.62 5.80 -6.17
C GLN A 55 -8.32 5.01 -6.07
N ALA A 56 -7.56 5.20 -4.99
CA ALA A 56 -6.30 4.52 -4.76
C ALA A 56 -6.44 2.99 -4.68
N SER A 57 -7.57 2.47 -4.18
CA SER A 57 -7.80 1.02 -4.15
C SER A 57 -7.66 0.38 -5.54
N LYS A 58 -8.07 1.10 -6.60
CA LYS A 58 -8.04 0.58 -7.98
C LYS A 58 -6.64 0.61 -8.59
N SER A 59 -5.83 1.57 -8.19
CA SER A 59 -4.53 1.87 -8.79
C SER A 59 -3.36 1.25 -8.02
N LEU A 60 -3.52 1.11 -6.70
CA LEU A 60 -2.65 0.30 -5.84
C LEU A 60 -2.85 -1.19 -6.11
N PHE A 61 -4.11 -1.64 -6.27
CA PHE A 61 -4.48 -3.04 -6.41
C PHE A 61 -5.23 -3.32 -7.73
N PRO A 62 -4.60 -3.07 -8.89
CA PRO A 62 -5.19 -3.44 -10.16
C PRO A 62 -5.29 -4.98 -10.26
N PRO A 63 -6.20 -5.53 -11.10
CA PRO A 63 -6.30 -6.97 -11.32
C PRO A 63 -5.01 -7.62 -11.81
N GLN A 64 -4.13 -6.85 -12.46
CA GLN A 64 -2.80 -7.25 -12.90
C GLN A 64 -1.83 -6.09 -12.67
N GLY A 65 -0.66 -6.37 -12.09
CA GLY A 65 0.38 -5.39 -11.76
C GLY A 65 0.20 -4.70 -10.41
N GLY A 66 0.78 -3.51 -10.27
CA GLY A 66 0.72 -2.72 -9.04
C GLY A 66 1.28 -3.46 -7.82
N LEU A 67 0.61 -3.31 -6.67
CA LEU A 67 0.97 -4.04 -5.45
C LEU A 67 0.47 -5.48 -5.45
N THR A 68 -0.52 -5.83 -6.29
CA THR A 68 -1.03 -7.20 -6.44
C THR A 68 0.07 -8.17 -6.89
N ASP A 69 0.95 -7.71 -7.78
CA ASP A 69 2.04 -8.52 -8.34
C ASP A 69 3.42 -8.16 -7.76
N PHE A 70 3.48 -7.33 -6.71
CA PHE A 70 4.75 -6.93 -6.13
C PHE A 70 5.38 -8.10 -5.38
N TYR A 71 6.57 -8.50 -5.81
CA TYR A 71 7.28 -9.62 -5.23
C TYR A 71 8.79 -9.42 -5.32
N VAL A 72 9.48 -9.63 -4.20
CA VAL A 72 10.93 -9.52 -4.09
C VAL A 72 11.56 -10.87 -4.36
N TRP A 73 12.30 -10.99 -5.47
CA TRP A 73 13.04 -12.21 -5.80
C TRP A 73 14.39 -12.26 -5.07
N LYS A 74 14.67 -13.41 -4.45
CA LYS A 74 15.97 -13.81 -3.89
C LYS A 74 16.23 -15.28 -4.21
N GLU A 75 17.50 -15.63 -4.36
CA GLU A 75 17.92 -17.02 -4.61
C GLU A 75 17.64 -17.90 -3.39
N ASP A 76 18.02 -17.46 -2.20
CA ASP A 76 17.69 -18.13 -0.95
C ASP A 76 16.18 -18.09 -0.68
N GLY A 77 15.57 -19.27 -0.57
CA GLY A 77 14.12 -19.40 -0.36
C GLY A 77 13.66 -18.90 1.00
N SER A 78 14.46 -19.06 2.05
CA SER A 78 14.12 -18.61 3.41
C SER A 78 14.15 -17.10 3.49
N GLU A 79 15.18 -16.45 2.92
CA GLU A 79 15.24 -15.00 2.79
C GLU A 79 14.07 -14.46 1.98
N ARG A 80 13.77 -15.11 0.84
CA ARG A 80 12.64 -14.72 -0.02
C ARG A 80 11.31 -14.74 0.73
N ILE A 81 11.05 -15.80 1.50
CA ILE A 81 9.84 -15.91 2.34
C ILE A 81 9.84 -14.84 3.43
N ALA A 82 10.96 -14.69 4.15
CA ALA A 82 11.08 -13.73 5.24
C ALA A 82 10.89 -12.27 4.79
N LEU A 83 11.30 -11.94 3.57
CA LEU A 83 11.14 -10.61 2.98
C LEU A 83 9.73 -10.34 2.49
N ASN A 84 9.10 -11.29 1.78
CA ASN A 84 7.79 -11.06 1.19
C ASN A 84 6.64 -11.18 2.21
N LYS A 85 6.77 -12.03 3.23
CA LYS A 85 5.72 -12.21 4.25
C LYS A 85 5.22 -10.89 4.87
N PRO A 86 6.06 -9.99 5.42
CA PRO A 86 5.57 -8.73 5.99
C PRO A 86 4.99 -7.80 4.92
N ILE A 87 5.47 -7.87 3.67
CA ILE A 87 4.97 -7.06 2.56
C ILE A 87 3.56 -7.52 2.18
N ASP A 88 3.36 -8.83 2.05
CA ASP A 88 2.07 -9.45 1.75
C ASP A 88 1.05 -9.18 2.87
N GLU A 89 1.45 -9.31 4.13
CA GLU A 89 0.59 -9.04 5.29
C GLU A 89 0.12 -7.58 5.32
N LEU A 90 1.03 -6.62 5.13
CA LEU A 90 0.71 -5.19 5.10
C LEU A 90 -0.10 -4.79 3.86
N THR A 91 0.20 -5.38 2.71
CA THR A 91 -0.50 -5.14 1.44
C THR A 91 -1.95 -5.64 1.53
N ASN A 92 -2.16 -6.85 2.06
CA ASN A 92 -3.49 -7.40 2.30
C ASN A 92 -4.27 -6.62 3.36
N LEU A 93 -3.62 -6.19 4.43
CA LEU A 93 -4.24 -5.34 5.44
C LEU A 93 -4.71 -4.02 4.83
N LEU A 94 -3.83 -3.34 4.08
CA LEU A 94 -4.16 -2.09 3.41
C LEU A 94 -5.34 -2.27 2.45
N TRP A 95 -5.33 -3.32 1.63
CA TRP A 95 -6.44 -3.66 0.74
C TRP A 95 -7.77 -3.77 1.49
N ASN A 96 -7.80 -4.53 2.59
CA ASN A 96 -9.02 -4.71 3.38
C ASN A 96 -9.50 -3.41 4.03
N LEU A 97 -8.60 -2.51 4.41
CA LEU A 97 -8.94 -1.22 5.02
C LEU A 97 -9.48 -0.20 3.99
N ILE A 98 -9.00 -0.25 2.74
CA ILE A 98 -9.32 0.77 1.73
C ILE A 98 -10.26 0.32 0.63
N ARG A 99 -10.47 -0.98 0.42
CA ARG A 99 -11.51 -1.45 -0.49
C ARG A 99 -12.87 -0.94 -0.05
N ASP A 100 -13.75 -0.69 -1.00
CA ASP A 100 -15.15 -0.47 -0.68
C ASP A 100 -15.84 -1.84 -0.58
N GLU A 101 -16.80 -1.96 0.35
CA GLU A 101 -17.74 -3.08 0.40
C GLU A 101 -18.72 -3.04 -0.79
#